data_AF-A0A409V6F9-F1
#
_entry.id   AF-A0A409V6F9-F1
#
_cell.length_a   1.000
_cell.length_b   1.000
_cell.length_c   1.000
_cell.angle_alpha   90.00
_cell.angle_beta   90.00
_cell.angle_gamma   90.00
#
_symmetry.space_group_name_H-M   'P 1'
#
loop_
_entity.id
_entity.type
_entity.pdbx_description
1 polymer ?
#
loop_
_entity_poly.entity_id
_entity_poly.type
_entity_poly.pdbx_seq_one_letter_code
_entity_poly.pdbx_strand_id
1 'polypeptide(L)'
;MSKRHNSKTLLQIAKEAAISVMETLNPNDRFGVVAFSSNAYIPGSSTIGRECHGTELAKATPLNIKFMKSQVSVIRSGGSTNYEAAMKAAFKFFVNTLDMSGDRGKL
;
A
#
# COMPACT_ATOMS: atom_id res chain seq x y z
N MET A 1 17.58 20.07 -3.96
CA MET A 1 16.84 19.76 -5.21
C MET A 1 16.75 18.24 -5.36
N SER A 2 15.60 17.69 -5.75
CA SER A 2 15.49 16.25 -6.02
C SER A 2 16.12 15.90 -7.37
N LYS A 3 16.93 14.83 -7.40
CA LYS A 3 17.52 14.30 -8.64
C LYS A 3 16.39 13.84 -9.56
N ARG A 4 16.34 14.38 -10.78
CA ARG A 4 15.34 14.01 -11.79
C ARG A 4 15.95 12.98 -12.75
N HIS A 5 15.18 11.96 -13.07
CA HIS A 5 15.45 10.95 -14.10
C HIS A 5 14.37 11.10 -15.17
N ASN A 6 14.75 11.46 -16.40
CA ASN A 6 13.80 11.72 -17.50
C ASN A 6 12.65 12.67 -17.09
N SER A 7 13.00 13.81 -16.48
CA SER A 7 12.06 14.82 -15.94
C SER A 7 11.16 14.37 -14.78
N LYS A 8 11.30 13.14 -14.28
CA LYS A 8 10.57 12.62 -13.11
C LYS A 8 11.45 12.49 -11.89
N THR A 9 10.87 12.71 -10.71
CA THR A 9 11.49 12.37 -9.42
C THR A 9 11.41 10.85 -9.19
N LEU A 10 12.30 10.32 -8.34
CA LEU A 10 12.25 8.91 -7.93
C LEU A 10 10.89 8.53 -7.31
N LEU A 11 10.27 9.43 -6.55
CA LEU A 11 8.92 9.19 -6.01
C LEU A 11 7.87 9.09 -7.12
N GLN A 12 7.93 9.92 -8.16
CA GLN A 12 7.01 9.81 -9.29
C GLN A 12 7.17 8.46 -10.00
N ILE A 13 8.41 8.01 -10.22
CA ILE A 13 8.69 6.70 -10.81
C ILE A 13 8.13 5.57 -9.92
N ALA A 14 8.35 5.64 -8.61
CA ALA A 14 7.83 4.64 -7.66
C ALA A 14 6.29 4.60 -7.63
N LYS A 15 5.62 5.76 -7.68
CA LYS A 15 4.16 5.84 -7.79
C LYS A 15 3.64 5.20 -9.08
N GLU A 16 4.27 5.50 -10.21
CA GLU A 16 3.90 4.93 -11.50
C GLU A 16 4.10 3.42 -11.51
N ALA A 17 5.22 2.92 -11.00
CA ALA A 17 5.48 1.49 -10.88
C ALA A 17 4.44 0.78 -10.00
N ALA A 18 4.10 1.35 -8.83
CA ALA A 18 3.07 0.80 -7.96
C ALA A 18 1.69 0.78 -8.63
N ILE A 19 1.33 1.84 -9.36
CA ILE A 19 0.09 1.91 -10.13
C ILE A 19 0.07 0.84 -11.23
N SER A 20 1.17 0.67 -11.97
CA SER A 20 1.28 -0.36 -12.99
C SER A 20 1.13 -1.76 -12.42
N VAL A 21 1.71 -2.06 -11.25
CA VAL A 21 1.48 -3.35 -10.57
C VAL A 21 -0.01 -3.54 -10.27
N MET A 22 -0.71 -2.53 -9.75
CA MET A 22 -2.16 -2.63 -9.49
C MET A 22 -2.97 -2.89 -10.76
N GLU A 23 -2.55 -2.36 -11.90
CA GLU A 23 -3.21 -2.58 -13.20
C GLU A 23 -3.03 -4.00 -13.74
N THR A 24 -2.03 -4.74 -13.25
CA THR A 24 -1.85 -6.16 -13.59
C THR A 24 -2.71 -7.12 -12.77
N LEU A 25 -3.32 -6.65 -11.67
CA LEU A 25 -4.11 -7.48 -10.78
C LEU A 25 -5.46 -7.85 -11.39
N ASN A 26 -5.92 -9.06 -11.09
CA ASN A 26 -7.25 -9.54 -11.43
C ASN A 26 -8.15 -9.63 -10.17
N PRO A 27 -9.49 -9.70 -10.30
CA PRO A 27 -10.40 -9.69 -9.15
C PRO A 27 -10.24 -10.84 -8.13
N ASN A 28 -9.53 -11.93 -8.48
CA ASN A 28 -9.19 -13.00 -7.53
C ASN A 28 -7.99 -12.65 -6.65
N ASP A 29 -7.20 -11.64 -7.03
CA ASP A 29 -6.06 -11.18 -6.25
C ASP A 29 -6.52 -10.30 -5.09
N ARG A 30 -5.70 -10.28 -4.03
CA ARG A 30 -5.83 -9.34 -2.92
C ARG A 30 -4.54 -8.57 -2.75
N PHE A 31 -4.65 -7.30 -2.36
CA PHE A 31 -3.51 -6.40 -2.27
C PHE A 31 -3.64 -5.39 -1.13
N GLY A 32 -2.49 -4.89 -0.70
CA GLY A 32 -2.35 -3.78 0.23
C GLY A 32 -1.18 -2.91 -0.22
N VAL A 33 -1.19 -1.64 0.16
CA VAL A 33 -0.10 -0.71 -0.14
C VAL A 33 0.42 -0.15 1.17
N VAL A 34 1.74 -0.21 1.36
CA VAL A 34 2.43 0.47 2.44
C VAL A 34 3.32 1.55 1.83
N ALA A 35 3.22 2.75 2.34
CA ALA A 35 4.17 3.81 2.05
C ALA A 35 4.86 4.23 3.34
N PHE A 36 6.13 4.60 3.26
CA PHE A 36 6.93 4.81 4.46
C PHE A 36 8.00 5.88 4.29
N SER A 37 8.35 6.49 5.41
CA SER A 37 9.54 7.32 5.60
C SER A 37 10.08 7.10 7.01
N SER A 38 10.03 8.10 7.90
CA SER A 38 10.29 7.91 9.34
C SER A 38 9.29 6.96 9.98
N ASN A 39 8.06 6.96 9.48
CA ASN A 39 6.96 6.10 9.89
C ASN A 39 6.39 5.36 8.68
N ALA A 40 5.74 4.22 8.94
CA ALA A 40 4.92 3.54 7.95
C ALA A 40 3.48 4.04 8.02
N TYR A 41 2.84 4.19 6.88
CA TYR A 41 1.41 4.48 6.78
C TYR A 41 0.76 3.67 5.67
N ILE A 42 -0.51 3.39 5.85
CA ILE A 42 -1.33 2.68 4.88
C ILE A 42 -2.20 3.73 4.17
N PRO A 43 -1.98 4.00 2.87
CA PRO A 43 -2.76 4.99 2.14
C PRO A 43 -4.25 4.67 2.19
N GLY A 44 -5.08 5.65 2.54
CA GLY A 44 -6.53 5.49 2.60
C GLY A 44 -7.08 4.84 3.88
N SER A 45 -6.24 4.41 4.84
CA SER A 45 -6.68 3.72 6.07
C SER A 45 -7.65 4.53 6.94
N SER A 46 -7.62 5.86 6.85
CA SER A 46 -8.51 6.76 7.60
C SER A 46 -9.71 7.24 6.78
N THR A 47 -9.96 6.66 5.61
CA THR A 47 -11.09 7.05 4.76
C THR A 47 -12.36 6.38 5.25
N ILE A 48 -13.36 7.20 5.61
CA ILE A 48 -14.68 6.73 6.08
C ILE A 48 -15.34 5.85 5.01
N GLY A 49 -15.82 4.67 5.41
CA GLY A 49 -16.44 3.67 4.53
C GLY A 49 -15.46 2.85 3.67
N ARG A 50 -14.16 2.95 3.95
CA ARG A 50 -13.05 2.27 3.24
C ARG A 50 -12.03 1.68 4.23
N GLU A 51 -12.42 1.49 5.49
CA GLU A 51 -11.55 1.11 6.61
C GLU A 51 -10.86 -0.24 6.38
N CYS A 52 -11.45 -1.14 5.59
CA CYS A 52 -10.88 -2.44 5.23
C CYS A 52 -9.51 -2.32 4.54
N HIS A 53 -9.24 -1.22 3.83
CA HIS A 53 -7.93 -0.97 3.22
C HIS A 53 -6.80 -0.75 4.24
N GLY A 54 -7.15 -0.44 5.50
CA GLY A 54 -6.21 -0.23 6.60
C GLY A 54 -5.90 -1.46 7.43
N THR A 55 -6.69 -2.52 7.31
CA THR A 55 -6.66 -3.66 8.24
C THR A 55 -6.42 -5.01 7.56
N GLU A 56 -6.75 -5.16 6.27
CA GLU A 56 -6.63 -6.43 5.55
C GLU A 56 -6.23 -6.22 4.07
N LEU A 57 -5.84 -7.31 3.40
CA LEU A 57 -5.64 -7.29 1.96
C LEU A 57 -6.98 -7.16 1.23
N ALA A 58 -7.19 -6.02 0.57
CA ALA A 58 -8.41 -5.72 -0.16
C ALA A 58 -8.47 -6.50 -1.48
N LYS A 59 -9.66 -6.97 -1.87
CA LYS A 59 -9.87 -7.56 -3.21
C LYS A 59 -9.52 -6.56 -4.30
N ALA A 60 -8.85 -7.02 -5.36
CA ALA A 60 -8.48 -6.22 -6.53
C ALA A 60 -9.68 -5.97 -7.48
N THR A 61 -10.78 -5.44 -6.93
CA THR A 61 -11.91 -4.98 -7.73
C THR A 61 -11.56 -3.66 -8.44
N PRO A 62 -12.20 -3.32 -9.57
CA PRO A 62 -11.96 -2.05 -10.26
C PRO A 62 -12.14 -0.83 -9.36
N LEU A 63 -13.11 -0.87 -8.43
CA LEU A 63 -13.35 0.21 -7.47
C LEU A 63 -12.22 0.35 -6.46
N ASN A 64 -11.69 -0.76 -5.94
CA ASN A 64 -10.59 -0.76 -4.97
C ASN A 64 -9.27 -0.33 -5.62
N ILE A 65 -8.99 -0.79 -6.84
CA ILE A 65 -7.84 -0.33 -7.62
C ILE A 65 -7.93 1.17 -7.89
N LYS A 66 -9.09 1.66 -8.37
CA LYS A 66 -9.31 3.09 -8.64
C LYS A 66 -9.10 3.93 -7.38
N PHE A 67 -9.62 3.48 -6.24
CA PHE A 67 -9.43 4.15 -4.96
C PHE A 67 -7.95 4.17 -4.55
N MET A 68 -7.26 3.03 -4.55
CA MET A 68 -5.87 2.98 -4.11
C MET A 68 -4.93 3.77 -5.04
N LYS A 69 -5.20 3.78 -6.35
CA LYS A 69 -4.48 4.66 -7.31
C LYS A 69 -4.61 6.14 -6.94
N SER A 70 -5.79 6.59 -6.47
CA SER A 70 -5.97 7.98 -6.05
C SER A 70 -5.22 8.29 -4.75
N GLN A 71 -5.09 7.31 -3.84
CA GLN A 71 -4.30 7.47 -2.62
C GLN A 71 -2.79 7.51 -2.93
N VAL A 72 -2.30 6.65 -3.83
CA VAL A 72 -0.89 6.62 -4.23
C VAL A 72 -0.46 7.90 -4.96
N SER A 73 -1.34 8.49 -5.78
CA SER A 73 -1.00 9.69 -6.55
C SER A 73 -0.70 10.91 -5.65
N VAL A 74 -1.33 11.01 -4.48
CA VAL A 74 -1.18 12.14 -3.54
C VAL A 74 -0.02 12.00 -2.54
N ILE A 75 0.68 10.86 -2.53
CA ILE A 75 1.81 10.60 -1.62
C ILE A 75 2.89 11.68 -1.76
N ARG A 76 3.45 12.16 -0.65
CA ARG A 76 4.54 13.14 -0.65
C ARG A 76 5.78 12.55 0.03
N SER A 77 6.95 12.90 -0.47
CA SER A 77 8.23 12.54 0.16
C SER A 77 8.52 13.46 1.33
N GLY A 78 9.10 12.92 2.40
CA GLY A 78 9.61 13.67 3.54
C GLY A 78 10.04 12.73 4.66
N GLY A 79 10.82 13.23 5.62
CA GLY A 79 11.32 12.42 6.74
C GLY A 79 12.54 11.55 6.39
N SER A 80 12.85 10.62 7.29
CA SER A 80 13.94 9.64 7.19
C SER A 80 13.46 8.33 6.53
N THR A 81 14.18 7.22 6.69
CA THR A 81 13.82 5.92 6.13
C THR A 81 13.85 4.85 7.23
N ASN A 82 12.69 4.26 7.52
CA ASN A 82 12.53 3.22 8.52
C ASN A 82 11.93 1.95 7.89
N TYR A 83 12.81 1.05 7.45
CA TYR A 83 12.42 -0.21 6.84
C TYR A 83 11.74 -1.17 7.83
N GLU A 84 12.15 -1.15 9.10
CA GLU A 84 11.57 -2.02 10.12
C GLU A 84 10.07 -1.70 10.31
N ALA A 85 9.73 -0.42 10.45
CA ALA A 85 8.34 0.01 10.57
C ALA A 85 7.52 -0.34 9.32
N ALA A 86 8.10 -0.16 8.13
CA ALA A 86 7.45 -0.49 6.85
C ALA A 86 7.13 -1.98 6.73
N MET A 87 8.11 -2.83 7.04
CA MET A 87 7.94 -4.28 6.97
C MET A 87 6.96 -4.79 8.03
N LYS A 88 7.03 -4.29 9.27
CA LYS A 88 6.04 -4.62 10.31
C LYS A 88 4.62 -4.25 9.86
N ALA A 89 4.43 -3.09 9.24
CA ALA A 89 3.13 -2.69 8.70
C ALA A 89 2.67 -3.61 7.55
N ALA A 90 3.57 -4.01 6.66
CA ALA A 90 3.27 -4.93 5.57
C ALA A 90 2.83 -6.31 6.10
N PHE A 91 3.55 -6.87 7.08
CA PHE A 91 3.21 -8.17 7.66
C PHE A 91 1.87 -8.18 8.41
N LYS A 92 1.45 -7.05 9.00
CA LYS A 92 0.13 -6.94 9.65
C LYS A 92 -1.03 -7.24 8.70
N PHE A 93 -0.91 -6.93 7.41
CA PHE A 93 -1.94 -7.30 6.43
C PHE A 93 -2.16 -8.81 6.37
N PHE A 94 -1.10 -9.61 6.49
CA PHE A 94 -1.19 -11.06 6.41
C PHE A 94 -1.65 -11.70 7.72
N VAL A 95 -1.16 -11.21 8.86
CA VAL A 95 -1.58 -11.70 10.18
C VAL A 95 -3.08 -11.49 10.38
N ASN A 96 -3.59 -10.30 10.05
CA ASN A 96 -5.01 -10.00 10.19
C ASN A 96 -5.89 -10.84 9.25
N THR A 97 -5.40 -11.21 8.06
CA THR A 97 -6.13 -12.13 7.16
C THR A 97 -6.18 -13.57 7.69
N LEU A 98 -5.18 -13.99 8.46
CA LEU A 98 -5.12 -15.33 9.06
C LEU A 98 -5.98 -15.40 10.34
N ASP A 99 -5.97 -14.36 11.16
CA ASP A 99 -6.79 -14.34 12.39
C ASP A 99 -8.31 -14.37 12.10
N MET A 100 -8.76 -13.89 10.94
CA MET A 100 -10.17 -13.98 10.53
C MET A 100 -10.57 -15.32 9.91
N SER A 101 -9.62 -16.20 9.60
CA SER A 101 -9.90 -17.53 9.05
C SER A 101 -9.86 -18.66 10.09
N GLY A 102 -9.62 -18.34 11.37
CA GLY A 102 -9.71 -19.29 12.48
C GLY A 102 -8.58 -20.33 12.52
N ASP A 103 -7.64 -20.30 11.58
CA ASP A 103 -6.55 -21.25 11.50
C ASP A 103 -5.26 -20.59 12.01
N ARG A 104 -4.91 -20.92 13.26
CA ARG A 104 -3.69 -20.46 13.93
C ARG A 104 -2.46 -21.17 13.32
N GLY A 105 -2.09 -20.73 12.12
CA GLY A 105 -0.80 -21.03 11.53
C GLY A 105 0.30 -20.30 12.31
N LYS A 106 0.95 -21.00 13.24
CA LYS A 106 2.21 -20.57 13.83
C LYS A 106 3.24 -20.37 12.70
N LEU A 107 3.79 -19.17 12.62
CA LEU A 107 5.11 -18.96 12.01
C LEU A 107 6.19 -19.54 12.92
#